data_AF-A0A968JPA7-F1
#
_entry.id   AF-A0A968JPA7-F1
#
_cell.length_a   1.000
_cell.length_b   1.000
_cell.length_c   1.000
_cell.angle_alpha   90.00
_cell.angle_beta   90.00
_cell.angle_gamma   90.00
#
_symmetry.space_group_name_H-M   'P 1'
#
loop_
_entity.id
_entity.type
_entity.pdbx_description
1 polymer ?
#
loop_
_entity_poly.entity_id
_entity_poly.type
_entity_poly.pdbx_seq_one_letter_code
_entity_poly.pdbx_strand_id
1 'polypeptide(L)'
;MKFLNGLAEYTINHFNTEESLMEEYKYPDMDNHKMEHANLIQEVVRFKADFESKKRTLSFELADYLKSWLKNHIQGTDKTLGSFIIEKSKEKINK
;
A
#
# COMPACT_ATOMS: atom_id res chain seq x y z
N MET A 1 11.67 -3.04 -17.35
CA MET A 1 10.28 -3.47 -17.16
C MET A 1 10.10 -4.56 -16.10
N LYS A 2 10.92 -5.65 -16.07
CA LYS A 2 10.78 -6.72 -15.05
C LYS A 2 10.71 -6.23 -13.59
N PHE A 3 11.51 -5.22 -13.24
CA PHE A 3 11.53 -4.64 -11.89
C PHE A 3 10.20 -3.97 -11.49
N LEU A 4 9.61 -3.14 -12.36
CA LEU A 4 8.34 -2.45 -12.07
C LEU A 4 7.16 -3.42 -12.00
N ASN A 5 7.16 -4.46 -12.83
CA ASN A 5 6.11 -5.48 -12.80
C ASN A 5 6.18 -6.27 -11.48
N GLY A 6 7.38 -6.67 -11.06
CA GLY A 6 7.56 -7.36 -9.77
C GLY A 6 7.22 -6.47 -8.58
N LEU A 7 7.53 -5.17 -8.64
CA LEU A 7 7.14 -4.21 -7.62
C LEU A 7 5.61 -4.08 -7.54
N ALA A 8 4.93 -3.91 -8.68
CA ALA A 8 3.48 -3.78 -8.73
C ALA A 8 2.76 -5.03 -8.20
N GLU A 9 3.22 -6.21 -8.61
CA GLU A 9 2.66 -7.48 -8.14
C GLU A 9 2.85 -7.66 -6.63
N TYR A 10 4.03 -7.35 -6.11
CA TYR A 10 4.30 -7.39 -4.68
C TYR A 10 3.40 -6.42 -3.90
N THR A 11 3.26 -5.18 -4.38
CA THR A 11 2.41 -4.16 -3.75
C THR A 11 0.94 -4.58 -3.72
N ILE A 12 0.40 -5.13 -4.82
CA ILE A 12 -0.98 -5.60 -4.87
C ILE A 12 -1.20 -6.76 -3.87
N ASN A 13 -0.26 -7.72 -3.83
CA ASN A 13 -0.37 -8.85 -2.90
C ASN A 13 -0.29 -8.40 -1.43
N HIS A 14 0.56 -7.41 -1.14
CA HIS A 14 0.65 -6.79 0.19
C HIS A 14 -0.67 -6.12 0.58
N PHE A 15 -1.23 -5.26 -0.27
CA PHE A 15 -2.51 -4.60 -0.01
C PHE A 15 -3.65 -5.59 0.19
N ASN A 16 -3.75 -6.62 -0.65
CA ASN A 16 -4.77 -7.67 -0.49
C ASN A 16 -4.67 -8.38 0.87
N THR A 17 -3.44 -8.59 1.35
CA THR A 17 -3.19 -9.22 2.66
C THR A 17 -3.68 -8.31 3.79
N GLU A 18 -3.31 -7.03 3.77
CA GLU A 18 -3.74 -6.07 4.77
C GLU A 18 -5.25 -5.87 4.77
N GLU A 19 -5.86 -5.75 3.59
CA GLU A 19 -7.31 -5.61 3.45
C GLU A 19 -8.07 -6.82 3.98
N SER A 20 -7.56 -8.03 3.73
CA SER A 20 -8.13 -9.26 4.31
C SER A 20 -8.06 -9.24 5.84
N LEU A 21 -6.94 -8.77 6.40
CA LEU A 21 -6.77 -8.62 7.85
C LEU A 21 -7.68 -7.53 8.42
N MET A 22 -7.82 -6.41 7.73
CA MET A 22 -8.75 -5.33 8.12
C MET A 22 -10.18 -5.85 8.20
N GLU A 23 -10.62 -6.65 7.23
CA GLU A 23 -11.95 -7.26 7.22
C GLU A 23 -12.11 -8.30 8.35
N GLU A 24 -11.12 -9.17 8.56
CA GLU A 24 -11.16 -10.20 9.61
C GLU A 24 -11.24 -9.60 11.02
N TYR A 25 -10.48 -8.53 11.27
CA TYR A 25 -10.41 -7.88 12.58
C TYR A 25 -11.39 -6.72 12.73
N LYS A 26 -12.18 -6.41 11.70
CA LYS A 26 -13.12 -5.28 11.65
C LYS A 26 -12.43 -3.96 11.98
N TYR A 27 -11.33 -3.70 11.29
CA TYR A 27 -10.55 -2.48 11.46
C TYR A 27 -11.42 -1.25 11.13
N PRO A 28 -11.58 -0.29 12.05
CA PRO A 28 -12.55 0.80 11.89
C PRO A 28 -12.18 1.81 10.80
N ASP A 29 -10.90 1.92 10.44
CA ASP A 29 -10.40 2.90 9.47
C ASP A 29 -10.09 2.29 8.10
N MET A 30 -10.72 1.14 7.79
CA MET A 30 -10.47 0.37 6.57
C MET A 30 -10.68 1.20 5.29
N ASP A 31 -11.72 2.03 5.24
CA ASP A 31 -12.04 2.80 4.03
C ASP A 31 -10.93 3.81 3.69
N ASN A 32 -10.36 4.48 4.69
CA ASN A 32 -9.26 5.42 4.49
C ASN A 32 -7.97 4.69 4.07
N HIS A 33 -7.66 3.55 4.70
CA HIS A 33 -6.50 2.72 4.34
C HIS A 33 -6.61 2.23 2.88
N LYS A 34 -7.78 1.71 2.47
CA LYS A 34 -8.02 1.28 1.07
C LYS A 34 -7.95 2.45 0.09
N MET A 35 -8.37 3.64 0.49
CA MET A 35 -8.23 4.85 -0.35
C MET A 35 -6.75 5.20 -0.58
N GLU A 36 -5.88 5.07 0.43
CA GLU A 36 -4.44 5.26 0.26
C GLU A 36 -3.84 4.25 -0.74
N HIS A 37 -4.22 2.98 -0.64
CA HIS A 37 -3.83 1.93 -1.60
C HIS A 37 -4.26 2.27 -3.02
N ALA A 38 -5.54 2.63 -3.20
CA ALA A 38 -6.09 2.97 -4.51
C ALA A 38 -5.37 4.18 -5.15
N ASN A 39 -5.05 5.19 -4.32
CA ASN A 39 -4.30 6.37 -4.76
C ASN A 39 -2.90 6.01 -5.25
N LEU A 40 -2.18 5.13 -4.53
CA LEU A 40 -0.86 4.67 -5.00
C LEU A 40 -0.97 3.96 -6.35
N ILE A 41 -1.93 3.04 -6.50
CA ILE A 41 -2.11 2.28 -7.75
C ILE A 41 -2.37 3.25 -8.91
N GLN A 42 -3.26 4.22 -8.71
CA GLN A 42 -3.59 5.23 -9.74
C GLN A 42 -2.34 6.03 -10.15
N GLU A 43 -1.53 6.46 -9.19
CA GLU A 43 -0.30 7.21 -9.45
C GLU A 43 0.73 6.37 -10.21
N VAL A 44 0.94 5.10 -9.82
CA VAL A 44 1.83 4.17 -10.53
C VAL A 44 1.38 3.93 -11.97
N VAL A 45 0.07 3.75 -12.19
CA VAL A 45 -0.50 3.60 -13.54
C VAL A 45 -0.27 4.86 -14.38
N ARG A 46 -0.45 6.06 -13.79
CA ARG A 46 -0.17 7.33 -14.47
C ARG A 46 1.31 7.42 -14.88
N PHE A 47 2.24 7.12 -13.98
CA PHE A 47 3.67 7.13 -14.28
C PHE A 47 4.06 6.12 -15.37
N LYS A 48 3.44 4.93 -15.36
CA LYS A 48 3.64 3.91 -16.41
C LYS A 48 3.23 4.44 -17.79
N ALA A 49 2.07 5.08 -17.89
CA ALA A 49 1.58 5.66 -19.15
C ALA A 49 2.47 6.82 -19.65
N ASP A 50 2.93 7.69 -18.75
CA ASP A 50 3.86 8.78 -19.07
C ASP A 50 5.21 8.24 -19.60
N PHE A 51 5.71 7.15 -19.00
CA PHE A 51 6.94 6.50 -19.46
C PHE A 51 6.78 5.85 -20.84
N GLU A 52 5.70 5.09 -21.06
CA GLU A 52 5.44 4.40 -22.32
C GLU A 52 5.24 5.36 -23.51
N SER A 53 4.68 6.54 -23.24
CA SER A 53 4.56 7.60 -24.24
C SER A 53 5.87 8.35 -24.54
N LYS A 54 7.02 7.88 -24.02
CA LYS A 54 8.35 8.51 -24.10
C LYS A 54 8.37 9.97 -23.58
N LYS A 55 7.38 10.37 -22.80
CA LYS A 55 7.33 11.71 -22.20
C LYS A 55 8.34 11.85 -21.06
N ARG A 56 8.76 10.74 -20.47
CA ARG A 56 9.82 10.70 -19.43
C ARG A 56 10.62 9.40 -19.56
N THR A 57 11.94 9.46 -19.38
CA THR A 57 12.71 8.30 -18.90
C THR A 57 12.27 8.00 -17.47
N LEU A 58 12.36 6.75 -17.00
CA LEU A 58 11.86 6.35 -15.68
C LEU A 58 12.47 7.27 -14.63
N SER A 59 11.71 8.28 -14.20
CA SER A 59 12.30 9.49 -13.65
C SER A 59 12.57 9.29 -12.18
N PHE A 60 13.64 9.91 -11.68
CA PHE A 60 13.91 10.03 -10.25
C PHE A 60 12.65 10.45 -9.45
N GLU A 61 11.75 11.20 -10.07
CA GLU A 61 10.44 11.59 -9.54
C GLU A 61 9.58 10.40 -9.08
N LEU A 62 9.49 9.32 -9.88
CA LEU A 62 8.71 8.13 -9.50
C LEU A 62 9.35 7.43 -8.30
N ALA A 63 10.68 7.30 -8.30
CA ALA A 63 11.40 6.66 -7.20
C ALA A 63 11.27 7.46 -5.90
N ASP A 64 11.38 8.79 -5.96
CA ASP A 64 11.21 9.68 -4.80
C ASP A 64 9.76 9.68 -4.30
N TYR A 65 8.79 9.69 -5.22
CA TYR A 65 7.37 9.58 -4.87
C TYR A 65 7.08 8.25 -4.13
N LEU A 66 7.47 7.12 -4.72
CA LEU A 66 7.26 5.81 -4.12
C LEU A 66 7.96 5.69 -2.76
N LYS A 67 9.20 6.17 -2.65
CA LYS A 67 9.94 6.17 -1.39
C LYS A 67 9.24 6.98 -0.30
N SER A 68 8.77 8.18 -0.65
CA SER A 68 8.05 9.05 0.29
C SER A 68 6.73 8.42 0.73
N TRP A 69 5.95 7.93 -0.25
CA TRP A 69 4.65 7.30 0.00
C TRP A 69 4.81 6.06 0.91
N LEU A 70 5.69 5.13 0.55
CA LEU A 70 5.92 3.90 1.31
C LEU A 70 6.36 4.19 2.74
N LYS A 71 7.26 5.16 2.92
CA LYS A 71 7.72 5.55 4.25
C LYS A 71 6.56 6.04 5.11
N ASN A 72 5.72 6.93 4.58
CA ASN A 72 4.63 7.53 5.34
C ASN A 72 3.52 6.51 5.63
N HIS A 73 3.17 5.67 4.64
CA HIS A 73 2.15 4.63 4.78
C HIS A 73 2.56 3.58 5.82
N ILE A 74 3.76 3.02 5.70
CA ILE A 74 4.27 1.99 6.63
C ILE A 74 4.42 2.54 8.05
N GLN A 75 4.92 3.77 8.20
CA GLN A 75 5.17 4.35 9.53
C GLN A 75 3.90 4.91 10.20
N GLY A 76 2.86 5.19 9.42
CA GLY A 76 1.59 5.75 9.90
C GLY A 76 0.46 4.73 9.85
N THR A 77 -0.09 4.55 8.66
CA THR A 77 -1.29 3.75 8.37
C THR A 77 -1.10 2.29 8.78
N ASP A 78 -0.07 1.60 8.25
CA ASP A 78 0.14 0.17 8.51
C ASP A 78 0.50 -0.09 9.97
N LYS A 79 1.25 0.83 10.60
CA LYS A 79 1.60 0.73 12.01
C LYS A 79 0.36 0.81 12.91
N THR A 80 -0.63 1.60 12.51
CA THR A 80 -1.90 1.72 13.25
C THR A 80 -2.72 0.44 13.11
N LEU A 81 -2.81 -0.12 11.89
CA LEU A 81 -3.41 -1.43 11.65
C LEU A 81 -2.73 -2.54 12.47
N GLY A 82 -1.40 -2.61 12.44
CA GLY A 82 -0.64 -3.61 13.18
C GLY A 82 -0.86 -3.54 14.70
N SER A 83 -0.91 -2.32 15.25
CA SER A 83 -1.20 -2.11 16.68
C SER A 83 -2.62 -2.59 17.04
N PHE A 84 -3.60 -2.27 16.19
CA PHE A 84 -4.99 -2.71 16.38
C PHE A 84 -5.13 -4.24 16.33
N ILE A 85 -4.49 -4.90 15.36
CA ILE A 85 -4.52 -6.37 15.25
C ILE A 85 -3.88 -7.03 16.48
N ILE A 86 -2.75 -6.50 16.98
CA ILE A 86 -2.10 -7.01 18.20
C ILE A 86 -3.03 -6.90 19.42
N GLU A 87 -3.75 -5.78 19.55
CA GLU A 87 -4.72 -5.60 20.64
C GLU A 87 -5.88 -6.60 20.51
N LYS A 88 -6.48 -6.70 19.31
CA LYS A 88 -7.61 -7.59 19.06
C LYS A 88 -7.28 -9.08 19.13
N SER A 89 -6.08 -9.47 18.74
CA SER A 89 -5.62 -10.86 18.87
C SER A 89 -5.45 -11.29 20.32
N LYS A 90 -5.02 -10.39 21.22
CA LYS A 90 -4.99 -10.66 22.67
C LYS A 90 -6.39 -10.84 23.26
N GLU A 91 -7.37 -10.05 22.82
CA GLU A 91 -8.78 -10.24 23.22
C GLU A 91 -9.33 -11.60 22.79
N LYS A 92 -8.96 -12.08 21.60
CA LYS A 92 -9.37 -13.41 21.08
C LYS A 92 -8.74 -14.57 21.86
N ILE A 93 -7.49 -14.44 22.34
CA ILE A 93 -6.78 -15.49 23.09
C ILE A 93 -7.30 -15.64 24.53
N ASN A 94 -7.74 -14.54 25.14
CA ASN A 94 -8.21 -14.52 26.53
C ASN A 94 -9.71 -14.86 26.67
N LYS A 95 -10.36 -15.34 25.60
CA LYS A 95 -11.76 -15.73 25.54
C LYS A 95 -11.88 -17.23 25.31
#